data_AF-A0A7W5VCE2-F1
#
_entry.id   AF-A0A7W5VCE2-F1
#
_cell.length_a   1.000
_cell.length_b   1.000
_cell.length_c   1.000
_cell.angle_alpha   90.00
_cell.angle_beta   90.00
_cell.angle_gamma   90.00
#
_symmetry.space_group_name_H-M   'P 1'
#
loop_
_entity.id
_entity.type
_entity.pdbx_description
1 polymer ?
#
loop_
_entity_poly.entity_id
_entity_poly.type
_entity_poly.pdbx_seq_one_letter_code
_entity_poly.pdbx_strand_id
1 'polypeptide(L)'
;MLSRLKARLTPEAAERLELQVYDETIRFNILIVDHATCVVQPYLPQARGVDSPTLVITDNTAADGLFPVFDQVFNEMWERSKSV
;
A
#
# COMPACT_ATOMS: atom_id res chain seq x y z
N MET A 1 -14.48 8.30 0.62
CA MET A 1 -15.13 7.22 1.40
C MET A 1 -14.42 6.99 2.74
N LEU A 2 -13.08 6.86 2.75
CA LEU A 2 -12.29 6.67 3.97
C LEU A 2 -12.28 7.88 4.92
N SER A 3 -12.29 9.11 4.41
CA SER A 3 -12.43 10.32 5.24
C SER A 3 -13.71 10.34 6.07
N ARG A 4 -14.83 9.87 5.48
CA ARG A 4 -16.10 9.69 6.20
C ARG A 4 -16.04 8.58 7.25
N LEU A 5 -15.25 7.54 7.02
CA LEU A 5 -15.03 6.49 8.01
C LEU A 5 -14.24 7.05 9.19
N LYS A 6 -13.13 7.76 8.93
CA LYS A 6 -12.31 8.42 9.95
C LYS A 6 -13.16 9.34 10.85
N ALA A 7 -14.07 10.12 10.27
CA ALA A 7 -14.99 10.99 11.00
C ALA A 7 -16.01 10.27 11.92
N ARG A 8 -16.16 8.95 11.80
CA ARG A 8 -17.06 8.12 12.63
C ARG A 8 -16.34 7.30 13.69
N LEU A 9 -15.01 7.33 13.71
CA LEU A 9 -14.20 6.63 14.71
C LEU A 9 -14.20 7.41 16.04
N THR A 10 -13.83 6.74 17.13
CA THR A 10 -13.50 7.46 18.37
C THR A 10 -12.26 8.34 18.12
N PRO A 11 -12.06 9.41 18.92
CA PRO A 11 -10.90 10.30 18.74
C PRO A 11 -9.57 9.53 18.70
N GLU A 12 -9.38 8.58 19.61
CA GLU A 12 -8.15 7.80 19.73
C GLU A 12 -7.91 6.89 18.52
N ALA A 13 -8.98 6.34 17.93
CA ALA A 13 -8.89 5.51 16.74
C ALA A 13 -8.70 6.34 15.47
N ALA A 14 -9.29 7.54 15.40
CA ALA A 14 -9.11 8.45 14.29
C ALA A 14 -7.67 8.97 14.17
N GLU A 15 -6.99 9.21 15.30
CA GLU A 15 -5.58 9.61 15.34
C GLU A 15 -4.64 8.54 14.78
N ARG A 16 -5.01 7.25 14.87
CA ARG A 16 -4.23 6.13 14.34
C ARG A 16 -4.45 5.85 12.85
N LEU A 17 -5.40 6.55 12.22
CA LEU A 17 -5.71 6.39 10.80
C LEU A 17 -5.19 7.59 10.00
N GLU A 18 -4.13 7.36 9.24
CA GLU A 18 -3.61 8.32 8.29
C GLU A 18 -4.18 8.08 6.90
N LEU A 19 -4.51 9.17 6.22
CA LEU A 19 -5.00 9.15 4.84
C LEU A 19 -4.18 10.16 4.06
N GLN A 20 -3.68 9.71 2.92
CA GLN A 20 -2.95 10.54 1.99
C GLN A 20 -3.43 10.27 0.56
N VAL A 21 -3.26 11.26 -0.31
CA VAL A 21 -3.52 11.17 -1.74
C VAL A 21 -2.26 11.52 -2.52
N TYR A 22 -2.01 10.79 -3.60
CA TYR A 22 -0.87 11.03 -4.50
C TYR A 22 -1.40 11.20 -5.93
N ASP A 23 -0.64 11.94 -6.75
CA ASP A 23 -0.96 12.23 -8.15
C ASP A 23 0.14 11.63 -9.05
N GLU A 24 0.23 10.31 -9.03
CA GLU A 24 1.22 9.53 -9.80
C GLU A 24 0.56 8.30 -10.43
N THR A 25 1.23 7.74 -11.44
CA THR A 25 0.74 6.51 -12.08
C THR A 25 0.84 5.33 -11.11
N ILE A 26 -0.30 4.75 -10.74
CA ILE A 26 -0.36 3.52 -9.94
C ILE A 26 0.24 2.37 -10.73
N ARG A 27 1.36 1.83 -10.23
CA ARG A 27 1.98 0.61 -10.79
C ARG A 27 1.65 -0.64 -9.99
N PHE A 28 1.31 -0.48 -8.71
CA PHE A 28 1.03 -1.58 -7.80
C PHE A 28 -0.08 -1.17 -6.83
N ASN A 29 -0.95 -2.11 -6.50
CA ASN A 29 -1.68 -2.09 -5.23
C ASN A 29 -0.81 -2.85 -4.21
N ILE A 30 -0.52 -2.22 -3.07
CA ILE A 30 0.37 -2.76 -2.04
C ILE A 30 -0.37 -2.73 -0.70
N LEU A 31 -0.39 -3.86 -0.01
CA LEU A 31 -0.87 -4.01 1.36
C LEU A 31 0.22 -4.65 2.20
N ILE A 32 0.65 -3.97 3.26
CA ILE A 32 1.64 -4.48 4.22
C ILE A 32 0.94 -4.71 5.55
N VAL A 33 1.11 -5.89 6.13
CA VAL A 33 0.55 -6.30 7.42
C VAL A 33 1.70 -6.68 8.35
N ASP A 34 1.69 -6.09 9.56
CA ASP A 34 2.62 -6.35 10.65
C ASP A 34 4.11 -6.27 10.25
N HIS A 35 4.43 -5.45 9.25
CA HIS A 35 5.78 -5.33 8.67
C HIS A 35 6.41 -6.68 8.27
N ALA A 36 5.59 -7.70 7.99
CA ALA A 36 6.08 -9.07 7.74
C ALA A 36 5.35 -9.76 6.57
N THR A 37 4.13 -9.34 6.22
CA THR A 37 3.41 -9.87 5.06
C THR A 37 3.09 -8.74 4.10
N CYS A 38 3.49 -8.89 2.85
CA CYS A 38 3.22 -7.94 1.78
C CYS A 38 2.38 -8.62 0.68
N VAL A 39 1.23 -8.04 0.37
CA VAL A 39 0.37 -8.45 -0.75
C VAL A 39 0.49 -7.40 -1.84
N VAL A 40 0.93 -7.83 -3.02
CA VAL A 40 1.19 -6.94 -4.15
C VAL A 40 0.41 -7.39 -5.36
N GLN A 41 -0.27 -6.46 -6.00
CA GLN A 41 -0.93 -6.67 -7.27
C GLN A 41 -0.46 -5.60 -8.27
N PRO A 42 0.30 -5.96 -9.33
CA PRO A 42 0.74 -5.02 -10.33
C PRO A 42 -0.42 -4.53 -11.19
N TYR A 43 -0.30 -3.32 -11.69
CA TYR A 43 -1.17 -2.80 -12.72
C TYR A 43 -0.58 -3.14 -14.10
N LEU A 44 -1.33 -3.85 -14.94
CA LEU A 44 -0.88 -4.30 -16.27
C LEU A 44 -1.44 -3.39 -17.38
N PRO A 45 -0.77 -2.29 -17.76
CA PRO A 45 -1.33 -1.29 -18.66
C PRO A 45 -1.59 -1.83 -20.07
N GLN A 46 -0.83 -2.83 -20.52
CA GLN A 46 -0.97 -3.47 -21.84
C GLN A 46 -1.92 -4.68 -21.84
N ALA A 47 -2.39 -5.12 -20.68
CA ALA A 47 -3.32 -6.23 -20.52
C ALA A 47 -4.54 -5.82 -19.69
N ARG A 48 -5.08 -4.62 -19.97
CA ARG A 48 -6.28 -4.12 -19.30
C ARG A 48 -7.45 -5.08 -19.55
N GLY A 49 -8.19 -5.39 -18.48
CA GLY A 49 -9.30 -6.35 -18.52
C GLY A 49 -8.90 -7.80 -18.23
N VAL A 50 -7.60 -8.08 -18.05
CA VAL A 50 -7.09 -9.36 -17.57
C VAL A 50 -6.82 -9.28 -16.07
N ASP A 51 -7.10 -10.37 -15.36
CA ASP A 51 -6.76 -10.49 -13.95
C ASP A 51 -5.26 -10.37 -13.75
N SER A 52 -4.87 -9.40 -12.94
CA SER A 52 -3.49 -9.19 -12.54
C SER A 52 -3.10 -10.23 -11.47
N PRO A 53 -1.90 -10.84 -11.56
CA PRO A 53 -1.44 -11.79 -10.55
C PRO A 53 -1.31 -11.11 -9.19
N THR A 54 -1.72 -11.79 -8.13
CA THR A 54 -1.48 -11.33 -6.76
C THR A 54 -0.31 -12.10 -6.16
N LEU A 55 0.72 -11.36 -5.75
CA LEU A 55 1.89 -11.89 -5.05
C LEU A 55 1.65 -11.78 -3.55
N VAL A 56 1.80 -12.88 -2.83
CA VAL A 56 1.84 -12.88 -1.36
C VAL A 56 3.28 -13.16 -0.96
N ILE A 57 3.89 -12.18 -0.30
CA ILE A 57 5.30 -12.19 0.07
C ILE A 57 5.34 -12.21 1.60
N THR A 58 5.96 -13.23 2.17
CA THR A 58 6.25 -13.29 3.60
C THR A 58 7.72 -12.90 3.78
N ASP A 59 7.98 -11.96 4.69
CA ASP A 59 9.33 -11.63 5.10
C ASP A 59 9.98 -12.89 5.68
N ASN A 60 11.08 -13.32 5.07
CA ASN A 60 11.86 -14.46 5.51
C ASN A 60 13.12 -14.03 6.27
N THR A 61 13.20 -12.78 6.74
CA THR A 61 14.35 -12.15 7.40
C THR A 61 15.60 -12.04 6.53
N ALA A 62 15.55 -12.44 5.26
CA ALA A 62 16.65 -12.23 4.33
C ALA A 62 16.58 -10.82 3.74
N ALA A 63 17.68 -10.06 3.92
CA ALA A 63 17.81 -8.70 3.44
C ALA A 63 17.61 -8.55 1.91
N ASP A 64 17.74 -9.64 1.15
CA ASP A 64 17.67 -9.67 -0.32
C ASP A 64 16.31 -10.17 -0.86
N GLY A 65 15.26 -10.13 -0.04
CA GLY A 65 13.91 -10.58 -0.41
C GLY A 65 13.08 -9.55 -1.20
N LEU A 66 11.91 -9.98 -1.70
CA LEU A 66 10.96 -9.07 -2.35
C LEU A 66 10.24 -8.13 -1.37
N PHE A 67 10.19 -8.48 -0.08
CA PHE A 67 9.53 -7.65 0.93
C PHE A 67 10.15 -6.24 1.03
N PRO A 68 11.47 -6.08 1.27
CA PRO A 68 12.07 -4.74 1.38
C PRO A 68 11.90 -3.90 0.11
N VAL A 69 11.83 -4.54 -1.06
CA VAL A 69 11.58 -3.84 -2.33
C VAL A 69 10.20 -3.16 -2.32
N PHE A 70 9.14 -3.87 -1.94
CA PHE A 70 7.80 -3.31 -1.96
C PHE A 70 7.50 -2.41 -0.75
N ASP A 71 8.16 -2.65 0.39
CA ASP A 71 8.16 -1.73 1.52
C ASP A 71 8.76 -0.37 1.12
N GLN A 72 9.92 -0.37 0.45
CA GLN A 72 10.51 0.85 -0.08
C GLN A 72 9.59 1.56 -1.08
N VAL A 73 9.00 0.84 -2.04
CA VAL A 73 8.07 1.43 -3.02
C VAL A 73 6.87 2.08 -2.33
N PHE A 74 6.30 1.44 -1.30
CA PHE A 74 5.21 2.02 -0.53
C PHE A 74 5.65 3.32 0.17
N ASN A 75 6.77 3.28 0.90
CA ASN A 75 7.28 4.42 1.65
C ASN A 75 7.60 5.62 0.74
N GLU A 76 8.24 5.38 -0.40
CA GLU A 76 8.53 6.41 -1.40
C GLU A 76 7.26 7.08 -1.94
N MET A 77 6.20 6.29 -2.21
CA MET A 77 4.91 6.85 -2.65
C MET A 77 4.22 7.62 -1.52
N TRP A 78 4.31 7.14 -0.28
CA TRP A 78 3.74 7.79 0.89
C TRP A 78 4.42 9.13 1.19
N GLU A 79 5.74 9.21 1.13
CA GLU A 79 6.49 10.47 1.37
C GLU A 79 6.13 11.59 0.38
N ARG A 80 5.78 11.22 -0.87
CA ARG A 80 5.38 12.19 -1.91
C ARG A 80 3.89 12.53 -1.90
N SER A 81 3.11 11.84 -1.07
CA SER A 81 1.67 12.03 -0.97
C SER A 81 1.29 13.25 -0.13
N LYS A 82 0.01 13.65 -0.19
CA LYS A 82 -0.54 14.82 0.51
C LYS A 82 -1.70 14.42 1.40
N SER A 83 -1.71 14.99 2.61
CA SER A 83 -2.72 14.64 3.62
C SER A 83 -4.08 15.23 3.22
N VAL A 84 -5.14 14.54 3.63
CA VAL A 84 -6.55 14.86 3.32
C VAL A 84 -7.42 14.91 4.55
#